data_AF-A0A4Q3A4B8-F1
#
_entry.id   AF-A0A4Q3A4B8-F1
#
_cell.length_a   1.000
_cell.length_b   1.000
_cell.length_c   1.000
_cell.angle_alpha   90.00
_cell.angle_beta   90.00
_cell.angle_gamma   90.00
#
_symmetry.space_group_name_H-M   'P 1'
#
loop_
_entity.id
_entity.type
_entity.pdbx_description
1 polymer ?
#
loop_
_entity_poly.entity_id
_entity_poly.type
_entity_poly.pdbx_seq_one_letter_code
_entity_poly.pdbx_strand_id
1 'polypeptide(L)'
;MFKGLKPIVYNGREVWPLVEGGKGVAATNHASAGAWAAAGGIGTVSAVNADSYDAEGKIIPQVYKALTRRERHEELIEYAIEGAVTQVKKAYDIAGGQGAININVLWEMGGAQRILHGVLERTKGLVAGVTCGAGMPYKLSEITSSYGVSYLPIVSSGRAFRALWKRAYSKASEWLSAVVYEDPWLAGGHNG
;
A
#
# COMPACT_ATOMS: atom_id res chain seq x y z
N MET A 1 15.06 9.39 20.97
CA MET A 1 13.74 10.06 21.08
C MET A 1 13.73 11.24 20.12
N PHE A 2 12.78 11.29 19.18
CA PHE A 2 12.70 12.35 18.16
C PHE A 2 12.30 13.69 18.81
N LYS A 3 13.14 14.73 18.71
CA LYS A 3 12.78 16.07 19.20
C LYS A 3 11.66 16.65 18.34
N GLY A 4 10.55 17.04 18.96
CA GLY A 4 9.46 17.78 18.31
C GLY A 4 8.40 16.93 17.61
N LEU A 5 8.58 15.60 17.52
CA LEU A 5 7.52 14.70 17.06
C LEU A 5 6.71 14.21 18.26
N LYS A 6 5.39 14.15 18.09
CA LYS A 6 4.46 13.54 19.03
C LYS A 6 3.74 12.38 18.33
N PRO A 7 3.39 11.31 19.06
CA PRO A 7 2.54 10.27 18.52
C PRO A 7 1.20 10.85 18.01
N ILE A 8 0.65 10.19 17.00
CA ILE A 8 -0.67 10.51 16.41
C ILE A 8 -1.57 9.28 16.50
N VAL A 9 -2.88 9.50 16.42
CA VAL A 9 -3.84 8.41 16.22
C VAL A 9 -4.01 8.18 14.72
N TYR A 10 -3.63 7.01 14.25
CA TYR A 10 -3.71 6.57 12.86
C TYR A 10 -4.53 5.28 12.76
N ASN A 11 -5.67 5.35 12.09
CA ASN A 11 -6.67 4.27 12.02
C ASN A 11 -6.95 3.59 13.39
N GLY A 12 -7.13 4.40 14.43
CA GLY A 12 -7.41 3.94 15.80
C GLY A 12 -6.19 3.48 16.62
N ARG A 13 -4.96 3.64 16.12
CA ARG A 13 -3.73 3.23 16.80
C ARG A 13 -2.84 4.43 17.10
N GLU A 14 -2.19 4.45 18.26
CA GLU A 14 -1.14 5.44 18.56
C GLU A 14 0.16 5.02 17.89
N VAL A 15 0.71 5.88 17.02
CA VAL A 15 1.94 5.62 16.25
C VAL A 15 2.81 6.85 16.17
N TRP A 16 4.12 6.67 15.95
CA TRP A 16 4.97 7.77 15.50
C TRP A 16 4.56 8.18 14.08
N PRO A 17 4.51 9.49 13.75
CA PRO A 17 4.16 9.97 12.42
C PRO A 17 5.33 9.81 11.43
N LEU A 18 5.90 8.60 11.38
CA LEU A 18 7.03 8.21 10.55
C LEU A 18 6.60 7.04 9.67
N VAL A 19 6.49 7.32 8.38
CA VAL A 19 6.01 6.37 7.38
C VAL A 19 7.19 5.87 6.55
N GLU A 20 7.35 4.55 6.45
CA GLU A 20 8.23 3.96 5.44
C GLU A 20 7.57 4.11 4.06
N GLY A 21 8.20 4.81 3.12
CA GLY A 21 7.69 4.94 1.76
C GLY A 21 7.80 3.63 0.97
N GLY A 22 6.68 3.17 0.39
CA GLY A 22 6.60 1.91 -0.36
C GLY A 22 7.41 1.92 -1.66
N LYS A 23 8.13 0.83 -1.95
CA LYS A 23 9.01 0.71 -3.12
C LYS A 23 8.65 -0.54 -3.94
N GLY A 24 8.28 -0.34 -5.20
CA GLY A 24 7.80 -1.38 -6.12
C GLY A 24 8.83 -2.42 -6.59
N VAL A 25 10.06 -2.38 -6.08
CA VAL A 25 11.15 -3.32 -6.40
C VAL A 25 11.36 -4.37 -5.30
N ALA A 26 10.28 -4.74 -4.60
CA ALA A 26 10.28 -5.65 -3.45
C ALA A 26 11.17 -5.23 -2.25
N ALA A 27 11.69 -3.99 -2.25
CA ALA A 27 12.54 -3.48 -1.16
C ALA A 27 11.74 -3.22 0.13
N THR A 28 10.46 -2.83 0.02
CA THR A 28 9.57 -2.69 1.18
C THR A 28 8.67 -3.92 1.29
N ASN A 29 9.27 -5.02 1.72
CA ASN A 29 8.62 -6.30 1.98
C ASN A 29 8.16 -6.40 3.45
N HIS A 30 7.63 -7.57 3.82
CA HIS A 30 7.13 -7.86 5.15
C HIS A 30 8.17 -7.66 6.26
N ALA A 31 9.43 -8.02 6.01
CA ALA A 31 10.50 -7.88 6.98
C ALA A 31 10.77 -6.41 7.30
N SER A 32 10.88 -5.56 6.26
CA SER A 32 11.10 -4.13 6.44
C SER A 32 9.90 -3.44 7.07
N ALA A 33 8.71 -3.62 6.50
CA ALA A 33 7.49 -2.97 6.96
C ALA A 33 7.10 -3.43 8.38
N GLY A 34 7.25 -4.72 8.67
CA GLY A 34 7.01 -5.28 10.00
C GLY A 34 7.98 -4.75 11.04
N ALA A 35 9.28 -4.68 10.73
CA ALA A 35 10.28 -4.12 11.64
C ALA A 35 10.05 -2.62 11.91
N TRP A 36 9.64 -1.87 10.88
CA TRP A 36 9.30 -0.45 11.03
C TRP A 36 8.09 -0.23 11.95
N ALA A 37 7.06 -1.06 11.79
CA ALA A 37 5.89 -1.04 12.66
C ALA A 37 6.20 -1.52 14.08
N ALA A 38 7.05 -2.54 14.24
CA ALA A 38 7.54 -3.01 15.54
C ALA A 38 8.27 -1.90 16.33
N ALA A 39 8.92 -0.97 15.63
CA ALA A 39 9.54 0.22 16.21
C ALA A 39 8.54 1.36 16.54
N GLY A 40 7.24 1.14 16.35
CA GLY A 40 6.16 2.09 16.60
C GLY A 40 5.85 3.04 15.45
N GLY A 41 6.44 2.84 14.27
CA GLY A 41 6.16 3.63 13.06
C GLY A 41 5.03 3.04 12.20
N ILE A 42 4.91 3.56 10.97
CA ILE A 42 3.99 3.06 9.95
C ILE A 42 4.80 2.40 8.83
N GLY A 43 4.85 1.08 8.80
CA GLY A 43 5.54 0.32 7.75
C GLY A 43 4.66 0.16 6.51
N THR A 44 5.24 0.12 5.31
CA THR A 44 4.45 0.02 4.06
C THR A 44 4.89 -1.16 3.21
N VAL A 45 4.02 -2.16 3.07
CA VAL A 45 4.24 -3.30 2.17
C VAL A 45 3.96 -2.88 0.72
N SER A 46 4.87 -3.15 -0.21
CA SER A 46 4.59 -2.97 -1.63
C SER A 46 3.68 -4.09 -2.13
N ALA A 47 2.43 -3.76 -2.50
CA ALA A 47 1.50 -4.71 -3.12
C ALA A 47 1.69 -4.80 -4.66
N VAL A 48 2.71 -4.14 -5.19
CA VAL A 48 3.14 -4.22 -6.59
C VAL A 48 4.04 -5.44 -6.73
N ASN A 49 3.61 -6.44 -7.52
CA ASN A 49 4.36 -7.68 -7.76
C ASN A 49 5.00 -8.26 -6.49
N ALA A 50 4.23 -8.30 -5.41
CA ALA A 50 4.71 -8.80 -4.14
C ALA A 50 5.18 -10.26 -4.27
N ASP A 51 6.39 -10.55 -3.78
CA ASP A 51 6.88 -11.92 -3.72
C ASP A 51 5.98 -12.75 -2.79
N SER A 52 5.71 -13.99 -3.21
CA SER A 52 5.14 -15.02 -2.34
C SER A 52 6.27 -15.89 -1.80
N TYR A 53 6.11 -16.43 -0.60
CA TYR A 53 7.11 -17.32 0.00
C TYR A 53 6.47 -18.63 0.44
N ASP A 54 7.21 -19.73 0.33
CA ASP A 54 6.83 -21.01 0.92
C ASP A 54 7.01 -21.01 2.45
N ALA A 55 6.70 -22.14 3.08
CA ALA A 55 6.79 -22.31 4.53
C ALA A 55 8.24 -22.17 5.03
N GLU A 56 9.21 -22.47 4.17
CA GLU A 56 10.64 -22.38 4.41
C GLU A 56 11.19 -20.95 4.16
N GLY A 57 10.33 -20.03 3.70
CA GLY A 57 10.68 -18.63 3.47
C GLY A 57 11.38 -18.36 2.14
N LYS A 58 11.38 -19.31 1.20
CA LYS A 58 11.94 -19.15 -0.14
C LYS A 58 10.90 -18.55 -1.10
N ILE A 59 11.37 -17.69 -2.00
CA ILE A 59 10.52 -17.06 -3.03
C ILE A 59 9.90 -18.14 -3.92
N ILE A 60 8.58 -18.11 -4.05
CA ILE A 60 7.83 -18.92 -5.00
C ILE A 60 7.87 -18.23 -6.36
N PRO A 61 8.45 -18.84 -7.40
CA PRO A 61 8.46 -18.24 -8.73
C PRO A 61 7.05 -18.07 -9.29
N GLN A 62 6.76 -16.90 -9.86
CA GLN A 62 5.52 -16.68 -10.60
C GLN A 62 5.62 -17.38 -11.96
N VAL A 63 5.00 -18.55 -12.07
CA VAL A 63 4.96 -19.32 -13.32
C VAL A 63 3.59 -19.15 -13.97
N TYR A 64 3.57 -18.53 -15.14
CA TYR A 64 2.38 -18.36 -15.96
C TYR A 64 2.17 -19.60 -16.83
N LYS A 65 1.03 -20.27 -16.66
CA LYS A 65 0.72 -21.51 -17.38
C LYS A 65 -0.25 -21.27 -18.53
N ALA A 66 -1.01 -20.17 -18.46
CA ALA A 66 -2.03 -19.92 -19.45
C ALA A 66 -1.47 -19.52 -20.83
N LEU A 67 -2.20 -19.91 -21.88
CA LEU A 67 -1.76 -19.75 -23.26
C LEU A 67 -2.12 -18.37 -23.82
N THR A 68 -3.21 -17.76 -23.33
CA THR A 68 -3.66 -16.45 -23.83
C THR A 68 -3.17 -15.30 -22.96
N ARG A 69 -3.07 -14.11 -23.54
CA ARG A 69 -2.73 -12.87 -22.81
C ARG A 69 -3.73 -12.57 -21.69
N ARG A 70 -5.02 -12.82 -21.95
CA ARG A 70 -6.11 -12.55 -20.99
C ARG A 70 -5.95 -13.44 -19.77
N GLU A 71 -5.78 -14.74 -19.95
CA GLU A 71 -5.66 -15.67 -18.83
C GLU A 71 -4.35 -15.47 -18.05
N ARG A 72 -3.24 -15.15 -18.73
CA ARG A 72 -2.00 -14.76 -18.03
C ARG A 72 -2.16 -13.48 -17.20
N HIS A 73 -3.06 -12.58 -17.62
CA HIS A 73 -3.38 -11.39 -16.82
C HIS A 73 -4.17 -11.76 -15.55
N GLU A 74 -5.06 -12.76 -15.63
CA GLU A 74 -5.74 -13.31 -14.45
C GLU A 74 -4.74 -13.95 -13.48
N GLU A 75 -3.83 -14.79 -13.98
CA GLU A 75 -2.74 -15.36 -13.17
C GLU A 75 -1.90 -14.26 -12.49
N LEU A 76 -1.60 -13.16 -13.20
CA LEU A 76 -0.85 -12.03 -12.64
C LEU A 76 -1.60 -11.38 -11.47
N ILE A 77 -2.90 -11.16 -11.63
CA ILE A 77 -3.74 -10.57 -10.59
C ILE A 77 -3.79 -11.48 -9.36
N GLU A 78 -3.97 -12.78 -9.56
CA GLU A 78 -3.97 -13.77 -8.48
C GLU A 78 -2.63 -13.78 -7.74
N TYR A 79 -1.51 -13.85 -8.45
CA TYR A 79 -0.18 -13.80 -7.83
C TYR A 79 0.05 -12.50 -7.04
N ALA A 80 -0.36 -11.35 -7.58
CA ALA A 80 -0.22 -10.07 -6.89
C ALA A 80 -1.05 -10.03 -5.59
N ILE A 81 -2.28 -10.56 -5.64
CA ILE A 81 -3.16 -10.65 -4.48
C ILE A 81 -2.58 -11.61 -3.43
N GLU A 82 -2.09 -12.80 -3.81
CA GLU A 82 -1.50 -13.76 -2.88
C GLU A 82 -0.21 -13.26 -2.24
N GLY A 83 0.69 -12.70 -3.04
CA GLY A 83 1.93 -12.12 -2.54
C GLY A 83 1.67 -11.01 -1.55
N ALA A 84 0.81 -10.04 -1.90
CA ALA A 84 0.53 -8.90 -1.03
C ALA A 84 -0.11 -9.33 0.30
N VAL A 85 -1.06 -10.27 0.27
CA VAL A 85 -1.70 -10.78 1.49
C VAL A 85 -0.71 -11.52 2.38
N THR A 86 0.14 -12.36 1.79
CA THR A 86 1.19 -13.07 2.53
C THR A 86 2.13 -12.09 3.22
N GLN A 87 2.55 -11.05 2.50
CA GLN A 87 3.46 -10.03 3.01
C GLN A 87 2.81 -9.21 4.13
N VAL A 88 1.55 -8.79 3.97
CA VAL A 88 0.82 -8.06 5.00
C VAL A 88 0.69 -8.88 6.28
N LYS A 89 0.31 -10.15 6.18
CA LYS A 89 0.19 -11.05 7.35
C LYS A 89 1.51 -11.18 8.08
N LYS A 90 2.59 -11.51 7.36
CA LYS A 90 3.93 -11.61 7.95
C LYS A 90 4.40 -10.29 8.57
N ALA A 91 4.14 -9.15 7.92
CA ALA A 91 4.51 -7.83 8.45
C ALA A 91 3.76 -7.53 9.75
N TYR A 92 2.47 -7.85 9.80
CA TYR A 92 1.64 -7.69 10.98
C TYR A 92 2.10 -8.58 12.14
N ASP A 93 2.45 -9.83 11.85
CA ASP A 93 2.99 -10.77 12.84
C ASP A 93 4.32 -10.26 13.42
N ILE A 94 5.23 -9.78 12.56
CA ILE A 94 6.50 -9.17 12.98
C ILE A 94 6.27 -7.92 13.84
N ALA A 95 5.29 -7.09 13.47
CA ALA A 95 4.97 -5.88 14.20
C ALA A 95 4.49 -6.15 15.64
N GLY A 96 3.97 -7.35 15.92
CA GLY A 96 3.59 -7.76 17.28
C GLY A 96 2.55 -6.84 17.93
N GLY A 97 1.65 -6.25 17.13
CA GLY A 97 0.65 -5.29 17.57
C GLY A 97 1.14 -3.86 17.77
N GLN A 98 2.42 -3.58 17.52
CA GLN A 98 2.99 -2.23 17.54
C GLN A 98 2.80 -1.54 16.18
N GLY A 99 2.76 -0.20 16.20
CA GLY A 99 2.72 0.60 14.98
C GLY A 99 1.51 0.31 14.09
N ALA A 100 1.68 0.54 12.79
CA ALA A 100 0.68 0.26 11.77
C ALA A 100 1.30 -0.27 10.47
N ILE A 101 0.52 -1.03 9.72
CA ILE A 101 0.90 -1.57 8.41
C ILE A 101 0.05 -0.91 7.33
N ASN A 102 0.72 -0.29 6.37
CA ASN A 102 0.14 0.19 5.12
C ASN A 102 0.48 -0.75 3.97
N ILE A 103 -0.25 -0.59 2.86
CA ILE A 103 0.14 -1.14 1.57
C ILE A 103 0.32 -0.03 0.54
N ASN A 104 1.22 -0.25 -0.42
CA ASN A 104 1.41 0.61 -1.58
C ASN A 104 0.89 -0.05 -2.86
N VAL A 105 0.10 0.68 -3.63
CA VAL A 105 -0.47 0.23 -4.91
C VAL A 105 -0.16 1.24 -6.02
N LEU A 106 0.27 0.76 -7.19
CA LEU A 106 0.43 1.59 -8.39
C LEU A 106 -0.86 1.58 -9.20
N TRP A 107 -1.42 2.75 -9.51
CA TRP A 107 -2.75 2.81 -10.12
C TRP A 107 -2.78 2.40 -11.59
N GLU A 108 -1.79 2.84 -12.38
CA GLU A 108 -1.70 2.48 -13.80
C GLU A 108 -1.28 1.01 -14.06
N MET A 109 -1.12 0.19 -13.01
CA MET A 109 -0.86 -1.23 -13.21
C MET A 109 -2.13 -1.98 -13.66
N GLY A 110 -1.96 -3.00 -14.51
CA GLY A 110 -3.07 -3.84 -14.94
C GLY A 110 -3.77 -4.49 -13.74
N GLY A 111 -5.09 -4.33 -13.64
CA GLY A 111 -5.89 -4.96 -12.59
C GLY A 111 -5.83 -4.28 -11.21
N ALA A 112 -5.30 -3.04 -11.10
CA ALA A 112 -5.09 -2.36 -9.82
C ALA A 112 -6.29 -2.41 -8.85
N GLN A 113 -7.51 -2.13 -9.34
CA GLN A 113 -8.72 -2.17 -8.51
C GLN A 113 -9.05 -3.59 -8.02
N ARG A 114 -8.91 -4.59 -8.90
CA ARG A 114 -9.16 -6.00 -8.56
C ARG A 114 -8.17 -6.49 -7.51
N ILE A 115 -6.90 -6.12 -7.68
CA ILE A 115 -5.84 -6.43 -6.73
C ILE A 115 -6.13 -5.75 -5.38
N LEU A 116 -6.46 -4.46 -5.39
CA LEU A 116 -6.77 -3.72 -4.16
C LEU A 116 -7.95 -4.33 -3.40
N HIS A 117 -9.06 -4.66 -4.08
CA HIS A 117 -10.18 -5.37 -3.47
C HIS A 117 -9.77 -6.72 -2.90
N GLY A 118 -9.05 -7.54 -3.68
CA GLY A 118 -8.63 -8.88 -3.26
C GLY A 118 -7.66 -8.87 -2.08
N VAL A 119 -6.79 -7.86 -1.97
CA VAL A 119 -5.93 -7.68 -0.80
C VAL A 119 -6.75 -7.25 0.41
N LEU A 120 -7.49 -6.14 0.30
CA LEU A 120 -8.22 -5.56 1.44
C LEU A 120 -9.28 -6.50 2.01
N GLU A 121 -9.97 -7.28 1.16
CA GLU A 121 -10.94 -8.28 1.61
C GLU A 121 -10.31 -9.34 2.51
N ARG A 122 -9.07 -9.73 2.23
CA ARG A 122 -8.37 -10.83 2.91
C ARG A 122 -7.43 -10.37 4.03
N THR A 123 -7.30 -9.06 4.22
CA THR A 123 -6.47 -8.44 5.26
C THR A 123 -7.25 -7.47 6.14
N LYS A 124 -8.57 -7.66 6.25
CA LYS A 124 -9.44 -6.86 7.14
C LYS A 124 -8.86 -6.82 8.55
N GLY A 125 -8.73 -5.61 9.10
CA GLY A 125 -8.15 -5.37 10.42
C GLY A 125 -6.61 -5.39 10.51
N LEU A 126 -5.91 -5.75 9.42
CA LEU A 126 -4.45 -5.78 9.37
C LEU A 126 -3.86 -4.52 8.72
N VAL A 127 -4.47 -4.06 7.62
CA VAL A 127 -4.03 -2.87 6.88
C VAL A 127 -4.69 -1.63 7.48
N ALA A 128 -3.87 -0.64 7.82
CA ALA A 128 -4.31 0.65 8.37
C ALA A 128 -4.50 1.71 7.28
N GLY A 129 -3.71 1.66 6.21
CA GLY A 129 -3.86 2.58 5.10
C GLY A 129 -3.29 2.10 3.77
N VAL A 130 -3.70 2.78 2.71
CA VAL A 130 -3.25 2.52 1.33
C VAL A 130 -2.60 3.77 0.76
N THR A 131 -1.29 3.68 0.48
CA THR A 131 -0.63 4.68 -0.37
C THR A 131 -0.85 4.31 -1.83
N CYS A 132 -1.12 5.31 -2.67
CA CYS A 132 -1.33 5.05 -4.09
C CYS A 132 -0.88 6.20 -4.96
N GLY A 133 -0.02 5.89 -5.93
CA GLY A 133 0.52 6.81 -6.91
C GLY A 133 0.44 6.24 -8.32
N ALA A 134 1.22 6.84 -9.23
CA ALA A 134 1.24 6.53 -10.66
C ALA A 134 -0.13 6.65 -11.33
N GLY A 135 -0.48 7.85 -11.83
CA GLY A 135 -1.74 8.12 -12.53
C GLY A 135 -2.74 8.95 -11.72
N MET A 136 -4.03 8.83 -12.06
CA MET A 136 -5.13 9.55 -11.39
C MET A 136 -6.11 8.56 -10.70
N PRO A 137 -5.79 8.12 -9.47
CA PRO A 137 -6.56 7.10 -8.74
C PRO A 137 -7.93 7.55 -8.20
N TYR A 138 -8.86 7.94 -9.07
CA TYR A 138 -10.18 8.45 -8.67
C TYR A 138 -11.07 7.47 -7.89
N LYS A 139 -10.82 6.17 -7.99
CA LYS A 139 -11.59 5.15 -7.26
C LYS A 139 -10.94 4.72 -5.94
N LEU A 140 -9.72 5.17 -5.64
CA LEU A 140 -8.99 4.78 -4.43
C LEU A 140 -9.81 5.03 -3.17
N SER A 141 -10.30 6.25 -2.97
CA SER A 141 -11.02 6.63 -1.76
C SER A 141 -12.33 5.85 -1.58
N GLU A 142 -13.04 5.56 -2.67
CA GLU A 142 -14.25 4.73 -2.65
C GLU A 142 -13.93 3.29 -2.26
N ILE A 143 -12.88 2.71 -2.84
CA ILE A 143 -12.50 1.33 -2.56
C ILE A 143 -12.05 1.20 -1.11
N THR A 144 -11.06 1.99 -0.65
CA THR A 144 -10.46 1.81 0.68
C THR A 144 -11.46 2.10 1.80
N SER A 145 -12.30 3.13 1.65
CA SER A 145 -13.34 3.46 2.64
C SER A 145 -14.38 2.35 2.79
N SER A 146 -14.72 1.63 1.71
CA SER A 146 -15.62 0.47 1.80
C SER A 146 -15.05 -0.69 2.65
N TYR A 147 -13.74 -0.70 2.92
CA TYR A 147 -13.06 -1.65 3.80
C TYR A 147 -12.70 -1.07 5.16
N GLY A 148 -13.06 0.19 5.45
CA GLY A 148 -12.66 0.86 6.69
C GLY A 148 -11.16 1.14 6.77
N VAL A 149 -10.51 1.38 5.63
CA VAL A 149 -9.07 1.61 5.51
C VAL A 149 -8.82 3.02 4.99
N SER A 150 -7.91 3.74 5.66
CA SER A 150 -7.51 5.09 5.26
C SER A 150 -6.77 5.10 3.92
N TYR A 151 -6.83 6.22 3.19
CA TYR A 151 -6.06 6.39 1.96
C TYR A 151 -5.11 7.58 2.03
N LEU A 152 -4.01 7.44 1.28
CA LEU A 152 -2.86 8.33 1.28
C LEU A 152 -2.42 8.53 -0.17
N PRO A 153 -3.06 9.42 -0.94
CA PRO A 153 -2.69 9.63 -2.32
C PRO A 153 -1.29 10.22 -2.44
N ILE A 154 -0.53 9.67 -3.37
CA ILE A 154 0.76 10.21 -3.80
C ILE A 154 0.51 11.20 -4.94
N VAL A 155 1.06 12.40 -4.83
CA VAL A 155 0.86 13.49 -5.79
C VAL A 155 2.17 14.19 -6.11
N SER A 156 2.35 14.56 -7.38
CA SER A 156 3.49 15.34 -7.86
C SER A 156 3.30 16.86 -7.79
N SER A 157 2.08 17.32 -7.50
CA SER A 157 1.77 18.76 -7.43
C SER A 157 0.43 19.04 -6.74
N GLY A 158 0.27 20.28 -6.26
CA GLY A 158 -1.03 20.77 -5.79
C GLY A 158 -2.12 20.77 -6.86
N ARG A 159 -1.74 20.88 -8.16
CA ARG A 159 -2.68 20.76 -9.28
C ARG A 159 -3.23 19.35 -9.41
N ALA A 160 -2.36 18.33 -9.32
CA ALA A 160 -2.76 16.92 -9.33
C ALA A 160 -3.68 16.61 -8.14
N PHE A 161 -3.29 17.03 -6.93
CA PHE A 161 -4.13 16.85 -5.74
C PHE A 161 -5.50 17.54 -5.89
N ARG A 162 -5.55 18.78 -6.38
CA ARG A 162 -6.81 19.49 -6.61
C ARG A 162 -7.74 18.74 -7.56
N ALA A 163 -7.20 18.11 -8.60
CA ALA A 163 -7.98 17.32 -9.54
C ALA A 163 -8.54 16.03 -8.90
N LEU A 164 -7.73 15.31 -8.12
CA LEU A 164 -8.18 14.15 -7.35
C LEU A 164 -9.25 14.53 -6.31
N TRP A 165 -9.00 15.61 -5.57
CA TRP A 165 -9.90 16.13 -4.55
C TRP A 165 -11.29 16.43 -5.09
N LYS A 166 -11.37 17.29 -6.12
CA LYS A 166 -12.64 17.72 -6.70
C LYS A 166 -13.45 16.58 -7.34
N ARG A 167 -12.78 15.56 -7.88
CA ARG A 167 -13.44 14.48 -8.61
C ARG A 167 -13.84 13.31 -7.72
N ALA A 168 -13.05 13.01 -6.68
CA ALA A 168 -13.21 11.80 -5.89
C ALA A 168 -13.08 12.03 -4.38
N TYR A 169 -11.94 12.58 -3.93
CA TYR A 169 -11.56 12.46 -2.52
C TYR A 169 -12.38 13.34 -1.57
N SER A 170 -13.01 14.42 -2.05
CA SER A 170 -13.90 15.22 -1.22
C SER A 170 -15.14 14.46 -0.72
N LYS A 171 -15.47 13.31 -1.33
CA LYS A 171 -16.64 12.47 -0.95
C LYS A 171 -16.36 11.49 0.18
N ALA A 172 -15.08 11.29 0.53
CA ALA A 172 -14.62 10.38 1.57
C ALA A 172 -13.49 11.03 2.38
N SER A 173 -13.61 12.34 2.60
CA SER A 173 -12.54 13.17 3.20
C SER A 173 -12.14 12.71 4.60
N GLU A 174 -13.04 12.09 5.34
CA GLU A 174 -12.80 11.52 6.66
C GLU A 174 -11.84 10.32 6.64
N TRP A 175 -11.68 9.68 5.48
CA TRP A 175 -10.75 8.56 5.28
C TRP A 175 -9.39 9.01 4.73
N LEU A 176 -9.23 10.28 4.36
CA LEU A 176 -7.94 10.84 3.92
C LEU A 176 -7.05 11.09 5.14
N SER A 177 -6.01 10.26 5.33
CA SER A 177 -5.11 10.42 6.49
C SER A 177 -3.88 11.27 6.21
N ALA A 178 -3.40 11.31 4.97
CA ALA A 178 -2.30 12.18 4.57
C ALA A 178 -2.31 12.37 3.05
N VAL A 179 -1.59 13.38 2.57
CA VAL A 179 -1.25 13.52 1.15
C VAL A 179 0.27 13.39 1.04
N VAL A 180 0.72 12.40 0.29
CA VAL A 180 2.15 12.15 0.08
C VAL A 180 2.59 12.99 -1.11
N TYR A 181 3.37 14.03 -0.87
CA TYR A 181 3.98 14.80 -1.94
C TYR A 181 5.32 14.19 -2.30
N GLU A 182 5.47 13.79 -3.57
CA GLU A 182 6.73 13.33 -4.14
C GLU A 182 7.19 14.32 -5.20
N ASP A 183 8.36 14.90 -4.99
CA ASP A 183 8.90 15.90 -5.91
C ASP A 183 9.37 15.22 -7.22
N PRO A 184 8.86 15.63 -8.40
CA PRO A 184 9.22 15.00 -9.68
C PRO A 184 10.71 15.04 -10.02
N TRP A 185 11.45 15.99 -9.44
CA TRP A 185 12.84 16.24 -9.80
C TRP A 185 13.81 15.58 -8.82
N LEU A 186 13.38 15.35 -7.58
CA LEU A 186 14.23 14.89 -6.48
C LEU A 186 13.86 13.51 -5.94
N ALA A 187 12.62 13.05 -6.13
CA ALA A 187 12.22 11.71 -5.72
C ALA A 187 12.94 10.64 -6.55
N GLY A 188 13.18 9.49 -5.94
CA GLY A 188 13.76 8.33 -6.61
C GLY A 188 12.69 7.38 -7.13
N GLY A 189 12.91 6.77 -8.29
CA GLY A 189 12.00 5.80 -8.90
C GLY A 189 11.24 6.38 -10.09
N HIS A 190 9.96 6.01 -10.23
CA HIS A 190 9.10 6.55 -11.27
C HIS A 190 8.63 7.96 -10.88
N ASN A 191 9.17 8.96 -11.58
CA ASN A 191 8.86 10.36 -11.32
C ASN A 191 7.75 10.84 -12.26
N GLY A 192 6.78 11.57 -11.70
CA GLY A 192 5.55 11.99 -12.38
C GLY A 192 5.62 13.33 -13.11
#